data_AF-A0A226E501-F1
#
_entry.id   AF-A0A226E501-F1
#
_cell.length_a   1.000
_cell.length_b   1.000
_cell.length_c   1.000
_cell.angle_alpha   90.00
_cell.angle_beta   90.00
_cell.angle_gamma   90.00
#
_symmetry.space_group_name_H-M   'P 1'
#
loop_
_entity.id
_entity.type
_entity.pdbx_description
1 polymer ?
#
loop_
_entity_poly.entity_id
_entity_poly.type
_entity_poly.pdbx_seq_one_letter_code
_entity_poly.pdbx_strand_id
1 'polypeptide(L)'
;MAEEFEKYAVLKNMFRRRSSTEFVGGSFQETMDETNMSKALNDFGAHVDKQELHKTIETMAPQNPGKLNFDEYTKLCNQFVKDPTSVPSAMNMKFHALNDFDT
;
A
#
# COMPACT_ATOMS: atom_id res chain seq x y z
N MET A 1 -0.22 -20.44 -3.73
CA MET A 1 -0.03 -19.78 -5.05
C MET A 1 -1.15 -18.78 -5.35
N ALA A 2 -2.44 -19.15 -5.47
CA ALA A 2 -3.51 -18.17 -5.79
C ALA A 2 -3.64 -17.02 -4.76
N GLU A 3 -3.63 -17.35 -3.46
CA GLU A 3 -3.76 -16.35 -2.38
C GLU A 3 -2.64 -15.30 -2.35
N GLU A 4 -1.40 -15.66 -2.71
CA GLU A 4 -0.29 -14.70 -2.76
C GLU A 4 -0.43 -13.70 -3.92
N PHE A 5 -0.98 -14.16 -5.06
CA PHE A 5 -1.27 -13.28 -6.19
C PHE A 5 -2.41 -12.30 -5.87
N GLU A 6 -3.44 -12.75 -5.16
CA GLU A 6 -4.54 -11.90 -4.73
C GLU A 6 -4.06 -10.83 -3.74
N LYS A 7 -3.27 -11.22 -2.73
CA LYS A 7 -2.66 -10.29 -1.77
C LYS A 7 -1.81 -9.23 -2.48
N TYR A 8 -0.97 -9.66 -3.41
CA TYR A 8 -0.14 -8.75 -4.20
C TYR A 8 -0.96 -7.81 -5.09
N ALA A 9 -2.02 -8.31 -5.73
CA ALA A 9 -2.91 -7.51 -6.58
C ALA A 9 -3.64 -6.42 -5.77
N VAL A 10 -4.13 -6.77 -4.57
CA VAL A 10 -4.78 -5.80 -3.68
C VAL A 10 -3.79 -4.73 -3.24
N LEU A 11 -2.60 -5.11 -2.77
CA LEU A 11 -1.55 -4.17 -2.35
C LEU A 11 -1.12 -3.26 -3.51
N LYS A 12 -0.94 -3.80 -4.72
CA LYS A 12 -0.57 -3.04 -5.91
C LYS A 12 -1.65 -2.06 -6.35
N ASN A 13 -2.91 -2.48 -6.33
CA ASN A 13 -4.02 -1.60 -6.69
C ASN A 13 -4.18 -0.46 -5.67
N MET A 14 -3.99 -0.78 -4.38
CA MET A 14 -4.06 0.21 -3.32
C MET A 14 -2.90 1.19 -3.36
N PHE A 15 -1.70 0.68 -3.65
CA PHE A 15 -0.52 1.49 -3.89
C PHE A 15 -0.77 2.46 -5.04
N ARG A 16 -1.15 1.96 -6.22
CA ARG A 16 -1.42 2.76 -7.42
C ARG A 16 -2.48 3.85 -7.21
N ARG A 17 -3.47 3.63 -6.34
CA ARG A 17 -4.52 4.62 -6.05
C ARG A 17 -4.07 5.77 -5.16
N ARG A 18 -3.00 5.58 -4.40
CA ARG A 18 -2.54 6.53 -3.37
C ARG A 18 -1.08 6.98 -3.56
N SER A 19 -0.33 6.31 -4.43
CA SER A 19 1.00 6.71 -4.83
C SER A 19 0.93 7.93 -5.76
N SER A 20 2.01 8.69 -5.76
CA SER A 20 2.26 9.78 -6.68
C SER A 20 3.55 9.47 -7.43
N THR A 21 3.63 9.90 -8.68
CA THR A 21 4.89 9.82 -9.43
C THR A 21 5.73 11.04 -9.08
N GLU A 22 6.90 10.81 -8.50
CA GLU A 22 7.79 11.87 -8.06
C GLU A 22 9.19 11.69 -8.63
N PHE A 23 9.89 12.80 -8.80
CA PHE A 23 11.27 12.78 -9.29
C PHE A 23 12.23 12.55 -8.13
N VAL A 24 12.80 11.36 -8.07
CA VAL A 24 13.69 10.89 -7.00
C VAL A 24 15.01 10.46 -7.62
N GLY A 25 16.12 11.09 -7.21
CA GLY A 25 17.47 10.64 -7.58
C GLY A 25 17.77 10.63 -9.09
N GLY A 26 17.08 11.45 -9.88
CA GLY A 26 17.30 11.53 -11.33
C GLY A 26 16.29 10.77 -12.20
N SER A 27 15.33 10.06 -11.59
CA SER A 27 14.28 9.32 -12.31
C SER A 27 12.90 9.55 -11.70
N PHE A 28 11.84 9.35 -12.49
CA PHE A 28 10.47 9.34 -11.99
C PHE A 28 10.17 7.97 -11.38
N GLN A 29 9.80 7.98 -10.10
CA GLN A 29 9.44 6.78 -9.34
C GLN A 29 8.06 6.97 -8.71
N GLU A 30 7.31 5.89 -8.60
CA GLU A 30 6.03 5.90 -7.88
C GLU A 30 6.31 5.73 -6.38
N THR A 31 6.03 6.79 -5.62
CA THR A 31 6.21 6.87 -4.18
C THR A 31 4.88 7.09 -3.48
N MET A 32 4.74 6.57 -2.27
CA MET A 32 3.61 6.87 -1.40
C MET A 32 4.09 7.60 -0.15
N ASP A 33 3.40 8.65 0.26
CA ASP A 33 3.68 9.36 1.51
C ASP A 33 3.13 8.64 2.76
N GLU A 34 3.76 8.86 3.92
CA GLU A 34 3.38 8.28 5.21
C GLU A 34 1.88 8.41 5.52
N THR A 35 1.29 9.58 5.23
CA THR A 35 -0.14 9.81 5.51
C THR A 35 -1.03 8.89 4.68
N ASN A 36 -0.64 8.62 3.44
CA ASN A 36 -1.36 7.70 2.56
C ASN A 36 -1.14 6.24 2.96
N MET A 37 0.06 5.90 3.45
CA MET A 37 0.36 4.57 3.99
C MET A 37 -0.48 4.28 5.24
N SER A 38 -0.53 5.21 6.20
CA SER A 38 -1.34 5.07 7.42
C SER A 38 -2.81 4.81 7.08
N LYS A 39 -3.34 5.56 6.10
CA LYS A 39 -4.70 5.33 5.58
C LYS A 39 -4.85 3.96 4.93
N ALA A 40 -3.85 3.50 4.16
CA ALA A 40 -3.90 2.19 3.52
C ALA A 40 -3.85 1.05 4.54
N LEU A 41 -3.00 1.15 5.57
CA LEU A 41 -2.94 0.16 6.65
C LEU A 41 -4.24 0.10 7.43
N ASN A 42 -4.84 1.26 7.72
CA ASN A 42 -6.14 1.32 8.37
C ASN A 42 -7.23 0.65 7.49
N ASP A 43 -7.17 0.84 6.17
CA ASP A 43 -8.06 0.17 5.21
C ASP A 43 -7.94 -1.36 5.27
N PHE A 44 -6.73 -1.87 5.49
CA PHE A 44 -6.48 -3.29 5.76
C PHE A 44 -6.83 -3.75 7.18
N GLY A 45 -7.40 -2.89 8.01
CA GLY A 45 -7.70 -3.17 9.42
C GLY A 45 -6.47 -3.14 10.34
N ALA A 46 -5.30 -2.76 9.84
CA ALA A 46 -4.08 -2.57 10.62
C ALA A 46 -4.01 -1.13 11.15
N HIS A 47 -4.49 -0.93 12.38
CA HIS A 47 -4.29 0.32 13.10
C HIS A 47 -2.87 0.36 13.66
N VAL A 48 -1.95 0.95 12.89
CA VAL A 48 -0.57 1.18 13.29
C VAL A 48 -0.44 2.58 13.90
N ASP A 49 0.28 2.69 15.01
CA ASP A 49 0.57 3.98 15.62
C ASP A 49 1.42 4.84 14.69
N LYS A 50 1.15 6.15 14.63
CA LYS A 50 1.85 7.05 13.72
C LYS A 50 3.35 7.13 14.03
N GLN A 51 3.75 7.08 15.30
CA GLN A 51 5.17 7.10 15.67
C GLN A 51 5.88 5.81 15.27
N GLU A 52 5.20 4.66 15.40
CA GLU A 52 5.74 3.36 15.00
C GLU A 52 5.87 3.24 13.48
N LEU A 53 4.85 3.72 12.76
CA LEU A 53 4.87 3.81 11.31
C LEU A 53 6.03 4.70 10.83
N HIS A 54 6.17 5.90 11.40
CA HIS A 54 7.23 6.83 11.05
C HIS A 54 8.62 6.21 11.23
N LYS A 55 8.89 5.60 12.39
CA LYS A 55 10.16 4.90 12.66
C LYS A 55 10.43 3.78 11.66
N THR A 56 9.40 3.04 11.29
CA THR A 56 9.54 1.93 10.35
C THR A 56 9.85 2.43 8.95
N ILE A 57 9.18 3.51 8.51
CA ILE A 57 9.45 4.17 7.22
C ILE A 57 10.88 4.72 7.19
N GLU A 58 11.33 5.40 8.24
CA GLU A 58 12.71 5.92 8.33
C GLU A 58 13.75 4.79 8.26
N THR A 59 13.44 3.63 8.82
CA THR A 59 14.33 2.46 8.78
C THR A 59 14.34 1.80 7.39
N MET A 60 13.19 1.76 6.71
CA MET A 60 13.05 1.11 5.40
C MET A 60 13.54 1.98 4.24
N ALA A 61 13.25 3.28 4.26
CA ALA A 61 13.58 4.23 3.19
C ALA A 61 14.52 5.35 3.67
N PRO A 62 15.78 5.04 4.00
CA PRO A 62 16.76 6.06 4.40
C PRO A 62 17.08 7.04 3.26
N GLN A 63 16.80 6.67 2.00
CA GLN A 63 17.04 7.53 0.84
C GLN A 63 15.91 8.52 0.56
N ASN A 64 14.68 8.26 1.05
CA ASN A 64 13.52 9.11 0.84
C ASN A 64 12.67 9.18 2.13
N PRO A 65 13.07 10.01 3.10
CA PRO A 65 12.37 10.07 4.38
C PRO A 65 10.90 10.45 4.19
N GLY A 66 10.01 9.66 4.77
CA GLY A 66 8.56 9.84 4.72
C GLY A 66 7.87 9.29 3.47
N LYS A 67 8.61 8.68 2.53
CA LYS A 67 8.08 8.13 1.28
C LYS A 67 8.60 6.71 1.03
N LEU A 68 7.70 5.83 0.61
CA LEU A 68 8.04 4.45 0.27
C LEU A 68 7.72 4.15 -1.19
N ASN A 69 8.61 3.42 -1.84
CA ASN A 69 8.34 2.77 -3.10
C ASN A 69 7.45 1.54 -2.91
N PHE A 70 6.94 1.00 -4.01
CA PHE A 70 6.05 -0.16 -3.96
C PHE A 70 6.66 -1.38 -3.24
N ASP A 71 7.95 -1.66 -3.47
CA ASP A 71 8.65 -2.79 -2.82
C ASP A 71 8.70 -2.63 -1.29
N GLU A 72 9.04 -1.43 -0.81
CA GLU A 72 9.11 -1.10 0.61
C GLU A 72 7.72 -1.11 1.25
N TYR A 73 6.73 -0.56 0.55
CA TYR A 73 5.33 -0.59 0.97
C TYR A 73 4.83 -2.03 1.14
N THR A 74 5.17 -2.92 0.21
CA THR A 74 4.73 -4.33 0.25
C THR A 74 5.33 -5.03 1.48
N LYS A 75 6.61 -4.77 1.79
CA LYS A 75 7.27 -5.27 3.01
C LYS A 75 6.62 -4.73 4.28
N LEU A 76 6.30 -3.44 4.29
CA LEU A 76 5.63 -2.79 5.41
C LEU A 76 4.24 -3.41 5.64
N CYS A 77 3.45 -3.59 4.59
CA CYS A 77 2.16 -4.26 4.68
C CYS A 77 2.30 -5.71 5.16
N ASN A 78 3.28 -6.48 4.70
CA ASN A 78 3.51 -7.83 5.24
C ASN A 78 3.87 -7.85 6.73
N GLN A 79 4.47 -6.78 7.26
CA GLN A 79 4.84 -6.69 8.67
C GLN A 79 3.65 -6.32 9.57
N PHE A 80 2.77 -5.42 9.11
CA PHE A 80 1.66 -4.90 9.92
C PHE A 80 0.30 -5.53 9.59
N VAL A 81 0.10 -6.00 8.37
CA VAL A 81 -1.16 -6.56 7.89
C VAL A 81 -1.05 -8.08 7.90
N LYS A 82 -1.72 -8.72 8.87
CA LYS A 82 -1.80 -10.18 8.94
C LYS A 82 -2.53 -10.79 7.73
N ASP A 83 -3.54 -10.09 7.21
CA ASP A 83 -4.30 -10.57 6.05
C ASP A 83 -4.80 -9.42 5.14
N PRO A 84 -4.03 -9.04 4.10
CA PRO A 84 -4.38 -7.91 3.22
C PRO A 84 -5.55 -8.22 2.26
N THR A 85 -5.97 -9.48 2.18
CA THR A 85 -7.18 -9.94 1.47
C THR A 85 -8.46 -9.73 2.29
N SER A 86 -8.34 -9.54 3.61
CA SER A 86 -9.45 -9.29 4.52
C SER A 86 -9.85 -7.81 4.59
N VAL A 87 -9.76 -7.11 3.45
CA VAL A 87 -10.29 -5.74 3.35
C VAL A 87 -11.79 -5.76 3.66
N PRO A 88 -12.31 -4.82 4.48
CA PRO A 88 -13.73 -4.79 4.81
C PRO A 88 -14.55 -4.74 3.52
N SER A 89 -15.63 -5.54 3.46
CA SER A 89 -16.42 -5.80 2.24
C SER A 89 -16.94 -4.55 1.49
N ALA A 90 -16.87 -3.37 2.11
CA ALA A 90 -17.10 -2.08 1.46
C ALA A 90 -16.10 -1.78 0.32
N MET A 91 -14.87 -2.30 0.37
CA MET A 91 -13.92 -2.18 -0.74
C MET A 91 -14.15 -3.23 -1.82
N ASN A 92 -14.64 -4.43 -1.47
CA ASN A 92 -15.00 -5.50 -2.42
C ASN A 92 -16.06 -5.06 -3.45
N MET A 93 -16.99 -4.17 -3.07
CA MET A 93 -17.95 -3.60 -4.02
C MET A 93 -17.30 -2.77 -5.13
N LYS A 94 -16.16 -2.11 -4.87
CA LYS A 94 -15.40 -1.36 -5.88
C LYS A 94 -14.44 -2.23 -6.69
N PHE A 95 -14.06 -3.41 -6.20
CA PHE A 95 -13.23 -4.36 -6.95
C PHE A 95 -14.05 -5.13 -7.98
N HIS A 96 -15.30 -5.52 -7.66
CA HIS A 96 -16.20 -6.13 -8.66
C HIS A 96 -16.74 -5.13 -9.69
N ALA A 97 -16.94 -3.86 -9.33
CA ALA A 97 -17.49 -2.87 -10.26
C ALA A 97 -16.57 -2.48 -11.44
N LEU A 98 -15.31 -2.92 -11.46
CA LEU A 98 -14.38 -2.68 -12.58
C LEU A 98 -14.23 -3.89 -13.50
N ASN A 99 -14.79 -5.06 -13.15
CA ASN A 99 -14.81 -6.24 -14.01
C ASN A 99 -16.11 -6.39 -14.81
N ASP A 100 -17.08 -5.48 -14.65
CA ASP A 100 -18.39 -5.53 -15.31
C ASP A 100 -18.52 -4.52 -16.48
N PHE A 101 -17.41 -4.12 -17.11
CA PHE A 101 -17.43 -3.29 -18.32
C PHE A 101 -17.06 -4.07 -19.59
N ASP A 102 -17.40 -5.36 -19.64
CA ASP A 102 -17.36 -6.14 -20.89
C ASP A 102 -18.60 -7.06 -20.93
N THR A 103 -19.73 -6.51 -21.38
CA THR A 103 -20.78 -7.19 -22.14
C THR A 103 -21.60 -6.15 -22.90
#